data_AF-A0A660PY59-F1
#
_entry.id   AF-A0A660PY59-F1
#
_cell.length_a   1.000
_cell.length_b   1.000
_cell.length_c   1.000
_cell.angle_alpha   90.00
_cell.angle_beta   90.00
_cell.angle_gamma   90.00
#
_symmetry.space_group_name_H-M   'P 1'
#
loop_
_entity.id
_entity.type
_entity.pdbx_description
1 polymer ?
#
loop_
_entity_poly.entity_id
_entity_poly.type
_entity_poly.pdbx_seq_one_letter_code
_entity_poly.pdbx_strand_id
1 'polypeptide(L)'
;MDQTSNNAITQLERMLLNILKEEFSFYQSLYILMDKQRDLIRYDKEESLLDLYAEIERCQRRIKESETRVTALQKKDARLFRLAAIHPEVRKLINSIATLIKKNMALAEDNNELLTNRHERIKNELDELRSSKKILQYMSEPEPTPQYVDGKS
;
A
#
# COMPACT_ATOMS: atom_id res chain seq x y z
N MET A 1 0.24 -32.59 35.31
CA MET A 1 0.42 -32.09 33.93
C MET A 1 1.78 -32.59 33.48
N ASP A 2 1.78 -33.47 32.47
CA ASP A 2 2.95 -34.24 32.04
C ASP A 2 4.07 -33.35 31.48
N GLN A 3 5.33 -33.71 31.79
CA GLN A 3 6.53 -33.09 31.20
C GLN A 3 6.46 -33.04 29.66
N THR A 4 5.79 -34.00 29.04
CA THR A 4 5.53 -34.06 27.59
C THR A 4 4.69 -32.89 27.09
N SER A 5 3.66 -32.48 27.84
CA SER A 5 2.81 -31.34 27.49
C SER A 5 3.55 -30.01 27.63
N ASN A 6 4.37 -29.86 28.67
CA ASN A 6 5.21 -28.66 28.84
C ASN A 6 6.24 -28.53 27.71
N ASN A 7 6.87 -29.63 27.30
CA ASN A 7 7.81 -29.63 26.18
C ASN A 7 7.14 -29.25 24.85
N ALA A 8 5.91 -29.72 24.61
CA ALA A 8 5.15 -29.37 23.41
C ALA A 8 4.79 -27.88 23.35
N ILE A 9 4.42 -27.28 24.49
CA ILE A 9 4.15 -25.83 24.60
C ILE A 9 5.42 -25.04 24.26
N THR A 10 6.55 -25.35 24.91
CA THR A 10 7.81 -24.63 24.69
C THR A 10 8.32 -24.76 23.26
N GLN A 11 8.14 -25.90 22.61
CA GLN A 11 8.48 -26.06 21.19
C GLN A 11 7.60 -25.18 20.30
N LEU A 12 6.29 -25.16 20.52
CA LEU A 12 5.37 -24.33 19.76
C LEU A 12 5.65 -22.84 19.96
N GLU A 13 5.94 -22.41 21.20
CA GLU A 13 6.35 -21.05 21.52
C GLU A 13 7.59 -20.61 20.75
N ARG A 14 8.63 -21.45 20.71
CA ARG A 14 9.85 -21.17 19.94
C ARG A 14 9.57 -21.05 18.44
N MET A 15 8.76 -21.95 17.89
CA MET A 15 8.36 -21.89 16.49
C MET A 15 7.58 -20.61 16.17
N LEU A 16 6.61 -20.26 17.02
CA LEU A 16 5.81 -19.05 16.87
C LEU A 16 6.67 -17.80 16.98
N LEU A 17 7.57 -17.72 17.97
CA LEU A 17 8.51 -16.62 18.12
C LEU A 17 9.40 -16.44 16.91
N ASN A 18 9.90 -17.53 16.31
CA ASN A 18 10.74 -17.46 15.13
C ASN A 18 9.98 -16.87 13.94
N ILE A 19 8.76 -17.35 13.67
CA ILE A 19 7.92 -16.84 12.58
C ILE A 19 7.59 -15.36 12.81
N LEU A 20 7.18 -14.99 14.02
CA LEU A 20 6.85 -13.60 14.35
C LEU A 20 8.08 -12.67 14.27
N LYS A 21 9.29 -13.15 14.55
CA LYS A 21 10.52 -12.35 14.41
C LYS A 21 10.81 -12.07 12.93
N GLU A 22 10.63 -13.07 12.08
CA GLU A 22 10.72 -12.89 10.63
C GLU A 22 9.67 -11.88 10.14
N GLU A 23 8.41 -12.07 10.54
CA GLU A 23 7.31 -11.18 10.18
C GLU A 23 7.55 -9.73 10.62
N PHE A 24 8.02 -9.54 11.85
CA PHE A 24 8.44 -8.24 12.35
C PHE A 24 9.51 -7.59 11.46
N SER A 25 10.53 -8.34 11.05
CA SER A 25 11.56 -7.83 10.15
C SER A 25 10.99 -7.42 8.78
N PHE A 26 9.99 -8.14 8.27
CA PHE A 26 9.35 -7.79 7.00
C PHE A 26 8.55 -6.48 7.13
N TYR A 27 7.82 -6.28 8.23
CA TYR A 27 7.14 -5.01 8.47
C TYR A 27 8.09 -3.83 8.68
N GLN A 28 9.28 -4.06 9.25
CA GLN A 28 10.33 -3.04 9.32
C GLN A 28 10.86 -2.69 7.93
N SER A 29 11.16 -3.70 7.10
CA SER A 29 11.57 -3.46 5.71
C SER A 29 10.50 -2.72 4.93
N LEU A 30 9.23 -3.13 5.05
CA LEU A 30 8.11 -2.46 4.39
C LEU A 30 8.03 -0.98 4.78
N TYR A 31 8.22 -0.67 6.07
CA TYR A 31 8.19 0.71 6.56
C TYR A 31 9.26 1.57 5.89
N ILE A 32 10.50 1.06 5.81
CA ILE A 32 11.61 1.75 5.16
C ILE A 32 11.32 1.97 3.67
N LEU A 33 10.77 0.96 2.99
CA LEU A 33 10.44 1.05 1.56
C LEU A 33 9.32 2.06 1.31
N MET A 34 8.28 2.08 2.14
CA MET A 34 7.17 3.06 2.05
C MET A 34 7.62 4.48 2.36
N ASP A 35 8.52 4.65 3.33
CA ASP A 35 9.10 5.97 3.68
C ASP A 35 9.97 6.49 2.52
N LYS A 36 10.78 5.61 1.91
CA LYS A 36 11.53 5.92 0.68
C LYS A 36 10.60 6.25 -0.49
N GLN A 37 9.47 5.55 -0.64
CA GLN A 37 8.48 5.83 -1.67
C GLN A 37 7.92 7.25 -1.51
N ARG A 38 7.59 7.64 -0.27
CA ARG A 38 7.12 8.99 0.06
C ARG A 38 8.09 10.05 -0.39
N ASP A 39 9.37 9.85 -0.11
CA ASP A 39 10.42 10.80 -0.48
C ASP A 39 10.60 10.85 -2.00
N LEU A 40 10.64 9.71 -2.69
CA LEU A 40 10.76 9.69 -4.15
C LEU A 40 9.57 10.35 -4.84
N ILE A 41 8.34 10.11 -4.36
CA ILE A 41 7.15 10.80 -4.83
C ILE A 41 7.33 12.29 -4.57
N ARG A 42 7.59 12.72 -3.33
CA ARG A 42 7.69 14.14 -2.96
C ARG A 42 8.71 14.93 -3.79
N TYR A 43 9.82 14.30 -4.18
CA TYR A 43 10.92 14.96 -4.91
C TYR A 43 10.98 14.62 -6.41
N ASP A 44 9.89 14.12 -7.00
CA ASP A 44 9.78 13.87 -8.46
C ASP A 44 10.84 12.91 -9.04
N LYS A 45 11.25 11.90 -8.26
CA LYS A 45 12.26 10.91 -8.67
C LYS A 45 11.60 9.62 -9.16
N GLU A 46 10.89 9.70 -10.27
CA GLU A 46 10.06 8.62 -10.79
C GLU A 46 10.84 7.40 -11.30
N GLU A 47 12.07 7.59 -11.79
CA GLU A 47 12.90 6.53 -12.38
C GLU A 47 13.14 5.36 -11.42
N SER A 48 13.17 5.62 -10.11
CA SER A 48 13.40 4.61 -9.07
C SER A 48 12.11 4.02 -8.47
N LEU A 49 10.92 4.50 -8.86
CA LEU A 49 9.66 4.06 -8.26
C LEU A 49 9.26 2.64 -8.69
N LEU A 50 9.52 2.26 -9.94
CA LEU A 50 9.16 0.93 -10.46
C LEU A 50 9.88 -0.19 -9.71
N ASP A 51 11.20 -0.06 -9.53
CA ASP A 51 11.99 -1.02 -8.75
C ASP A 51 11.54 -1.06 -7.29
N LEU A 52 11.21 0.10 -6.72
CA LEU A 52 10.71 0.19 -5.36
C LEU A 52 9.34 -0.50 -5.20
N TYR A 53 8.43 -0.38 -6.17
CA TYR A 53 7.16 -1.09 -6.16
C TYR A 53 7.37 -2.61 -6.17
N ALA A 54 8.29 -3.10 -7.02
CA ALA A 54 8.63 -4.53 -7.03
C ALA A 54 9.20 -5.01 -5.69
N GLU A 55 10.01 -4.19 -5.00
CA GLU A 55 10.49 -4.49 -3.65
C GLU A 55 9.37 -4.52 -2.60
N ILE A 56 8.45 -3.55 -2.65
CA ILE A 56 7.26 -3.50 -1.77
C ILE A 56 6.40 -4.75 -1.97
N GLU A 57 6.10 -5.13 -3.22
CA GLU A 57 5.33 -6.34 -3.53
C GLU A 57 6.01 -7.62 -3.04
N ARG A 58 7.33 -7.73 -3.22
CA ARG A 58 8.11 -8.85 -2.67
C ARG A 58 8.01 -8.91 -1.15
N CYS A 59 8.06 -7.76 -0.47
CA CYS A 59 7.91 -7.69 0.98
C CYS A 59 6.49 -8.12 1.44
N GLN A 60 5.45 -7.62 0.78
CA GLN A 60 4.06 -8.00 1.06
C GLN A 60 3.81 -9.50 0.86
N ARG A 61 4.43 -10.10 -0.17
CA ARG A 61 4.36 -11.55 -0.40
C ARG A 61 4.95 -12.35 0.77
N ARG A 62 6.13 -11.95 1.25
CA ARG A 62 6.79 -12.59 2.41
C ARG A 62 5.97 -12.46 3.70
N ILE A 63 5.30 -11.33 3.90
CA ILE A 63 4.36 -11.14 5.01
C ILE A 63 3.21 -12.14 4.90
N LYS A 64 2.56 -12.22 3.74
CA LYS A 64 1.45 -13.16 3.50
C LYS A 64 1.85 -14.63 3.70
N GLU A 65 3.06 -15.00 3.26
CA GLU A 65 3.63 -16.33 3.50
C GLU A 65 3.85 -16.60 5.00
N SER A 66 4.33 -15.60 5.75
CA SER A 66 4.46 -15.68 7.21
C SER A 66 3.12 -15.86 7.92
N GLU A 67 2.12 -15.04 7.58
CA GLU A 67 0.76 -15.12 8.15
C GLU A 67 0.12 -16.50 7.88
N THR A 68 0.38 -17.05 6.69
CA THR A 68 -0.07 -18.40 6.33
C THR A 68 0.58 -19.46 7.22
N ARG A 69 1.87 -19.33 7.55
CA ARG A 69 2.57 -20.23 8.48
C ARG A 69 2.03 -20.10 9.91
N VAL A 70 1.75 -18.89 10.39
CA VAL A 70 1.11 -18.67 11.71
C VAL A 70 -0.26 -19.34 11.75
N THR A 71 -1.08 -19.13 10.71
CA THR A 71 -2.41 -19.74 10.58
C THR A 71 -2.32 -21.27 10.55
N ALA A 72 -1.32 -21.83 9.87
CA ALA A 72 -1.09 -23.26 9.85
C ALA A 72 -0.72 -23.81 11.25
N LEU A 73 0.09 -23.10 12.03
CA LEU A 73 0.37 -23.47 13.42
C LEU A 73 -0.89 -23.45 14.28
N GLN A 74 -1.72 -22.42 14.14
CA GLN A 74 -2.99 -22.31 14.85
C GLN A 74 -3.95 -23.45 14.51
N LYS A 75 -4.03 -23.85 13.23
CA LYS A 75 -4.90 -24.93 12.77
C LYS A 75 -4.46 -26.32 13.24
N LYS A 76 -3.16 -26.54 13.46
CA LYS A 76 -2.63 -27.83 13.95
C LYS A 76 -3.11 -28.13 15.37
N ASP A 77 -3.03 -27.16 16.28
CA ASP A 77 -3.57 -27.28 17.64
C ASP A 77 -3.96 -25.89 18.17
N ALA A 78 -5.25 -25.59 18.08
CA ALA A 78 -5.77 -24.29 18.48
C ALA A 78 -5.70 -24.05 20.00
N ARG A 79 -5.68 -25.10 20.82
CA ARG A 79 -5.59 -24.98 22.28
C ARG A 79 -4.16 -24.67 22.70
N LEU A 80 -3.21 -25.44 22.17
CA LEU A 80 -1.79 -25.25 22.43
C LEU A 80 -1.30 -23.90 21.90
N PHE A 81 -1.77 -23.49 20.72
CA PHE A 81 -1.47 -22.19 20.14
C PHE A 81 -1.93 -21.03 21.04
N ARG A 82 -3.12 -21.11 21.63
CA ARG A 82 -3.59 -20.08 22.58
C ARG A 82 -2.69 -19.97 23.81
N LEU A 83 -2.19 -21.10 24.32
CA LEU A 83 -1.25 -21.10 25.45
C LEU A 83 0.10 -20.49 25.07
N ALA A 84 0.63 -20.80 23.88
CA ALA A 84 1.85 -20.16 23.39
C ALA A 84 1.67 -18.66 23.12
N ALA A 85 0.49 -18.25 22.60
CA ALA A 85 0.20 -16.86 22.25
C ALA A 85 0.11 -15.92 23.46
N ILE A 86 -0.21 -16.44 24.66
CA ILE A 86 -0.23 -15.64 25.90
C ILE A 86 1.17 -15.45 26.51
N HIS A 87 2.19 -16.15 26.01
CA HIS A 87 3.57 -16.01 26.49
C HIS A 87 4.03 -14.54 26.37
N PRO A 88 4.66 -13.94 27.40
CA PRO A 88 4.98 -12.51 27.42
C PRO A 88 5.80 -12.03 26.22
N GLU A 89 6.79 -12.82 25.79
CA GLU A 89 7.62 -12.49 24.62
C GLU A 89 6.83 -12.50 23.32
N VAL A 90 5.92 -13.47 23.16
CA VAL A 90 5.05 -13.57 21.99
C VAL A 90 4.12 -12.36 21.94
N ARG A 91 3.48 -12.01 23.07
CA ARG A 91 2.62 -10.82 23.17
C ARG A 91 3.38 -9.53 22.86
N LYS A 92 4.59 -9.36 23.41
CA LYS A 92 5.44 -8.19 23.14
C LYS A 92 5.73 -8.04 21.65
N LEU A 93 6.04 -9.16 20.98
CA LEU A 93 6.35 -9.15 19.56
C LEU A 93 5.12 -8.86 18.70
N ILE A 94 3.97 -9.48 19.02
CA ILE A 94 2.68 -9.18 18.36
C ILE A 94 2.32 -7.69 18.49
N ASN A 95 2.47 -7.11 19.68
CA ASN A 95 2.20 -5.68 19.89
C ASN A 95 3.15 -4.79 19.08
N SER A 96 4.41 -5.20 18.93
CA SER A 96 5.41 -4.49 18.13
C SER A 96 5.07 -4.55 16.64
N ILE A 97 4.66 -5.72 16.13
CA ILE A 97 4.14 -5.91 14.77
C ILE A 97 2.90 -5.04 14.55
N ALA A 98 1.92 -5.09 15.45
CA ALA A 98 0.70 -4.28 15.36
C ALA A 98 0.99 -2.78 15.29
N THR A 99 2.00 -2.30 16.04
CA THR A 99 2.44 -0.91 15.98
C THR A 99 3.06 -0.58 14.62
N LEU A 100 3.90 -1.46 14.08
CA LEU A 100 4.47 -1.27 12.74
C LEU A 100 3.41 -1.31 11.65
N ILE A 101 2.40 -2.17 11.74
CA ILE A 101 1.27 -2.19 10.79
C ILE A 101 0.60 -0.82 10.73
N LYS A 102 0.26 -0.23 11.89
CA LYS A 102 -0.35 1.10 11.95
C LYS A 102 0.54 2.18 11.32
N LYS A 103 1.84 2.13 11.57
CA LYS A 103 2.81 3.06 10.98
C LYS A 103 2.91 2.90 9.46
N ASN A 104 2.92 1.67 8.95
CA ASN A 104 2.92 1.38 7.53
C ASN A 104 1.62 1.86 6.86
N MET A 105 0.46 1.67 7.51
CA MET A 105 -0.82 2.17 7.02
C MET A 105 -0.81 3.70 6.86
N ALA A 106 -0.33 4.42 7.88
CA ALA A 106 -0.21 5.88 7.80
C ALA A 106 0.70 6.33 6.64
N LEU A 107 1.85 5.66 6.44
CA LEU A 107 2.72 5.97 5.29
C LEU A 107 2.06 5.67 3.94
N ALA A 108 1.28 4.59 3.85
CA ALA A 108 0.54 4.24 2.64
C ALA A 108 -0.54 5.29 2.34
N GLU A 109 -1.23 5.80 3.36
CA GLU A 109 -2.19 6.90 3.24
C GLU A 109 -1.51 8.19 2.77
N ASP A 110 -0.38 8.58 3.39
CA ASP A 110 0.41 9.75 2.96
C ASP A 110 0.85 9.63 1.50
N ASN A 111 1.35 8.46 1.09
CA ASN A 111 1.78 8.19 -0.29
C ASN A 111 0.61 8.31 -1.27
N ASN A 112 -0.55 7.77 -0.90
CA ASN A 112 -1.75 7.85 -1.70
C ASN A 112 -2.20 9.31 -1.86
N GLU A 113 -2.25 10.09 -0.79
CA GLU A 113 -2.60 11.51 -0.84
C GLU A 113 -1.69 12.30 -1.78
N LEU A 114 -0.36 12.10 -1.69
CA LEU A 114 0.60 12.76 -2.57
C LEU A 114 0.37 12.41 -4.05
N LEU A 115 0.10 11.15 -4.37
CA LEU A 115 -0.17 10.69 -5.73
C LEU A 115 -1.53 11.20 -6.24
N THR A 116 -2.56 11.21 -5.41
CA THR A 116 -3.88 11.76 -5.75
C THR A 116 -3.77 13.24 -6.08
N ASN A 117 -3.09 14.03 -5.25
CA ASN A 117 -2.91 15.46 -5.49
C ASN A 117 -2.18 15.73 -6.82
N ARG A 118 -1.17 14.92 -7.15
CA ARG A 118 -0.46 15.00 -8.45
C ARG A 118 -1.39 14.65 -9.62
N HIS A 119 -2.14 13.57 -9.48
CA HIS A 119 -3.09 13.14 -10.51
C HIS A 119 -4.17 14.21 -10.77
N GLU A 120 -4.72 14.81 -9.72
CA GLU A 120 -5.70 15.89 -9.82
C GLU A 120 -5.13 17.12 -10.53
N ARG A 121 -3.89 17.51 -10.21
CA ARG A 121 -3.21 18.61 -10.90
C ARG A 121 -3.09 18.33 -12.41
N ILE A 122 -2.59 17.16 -12.80
CA ILE A 122 -2.45 16.78 -14.22
C ILE A 122 -3.81 16.77 -14.92
N LYS A 123 -4.85 16.28 -14.24
CA LYS A 123 -6.21 16.27 -14.78
C LYS A 123 -6.74 17.69 -15.01
N ASN A 124 -6.51 18.61 -14.07
CA ASN A 124 -6.91 20.01 -14.22
C ASN A 124 -6.18 20.68 -15.39
N GLU A 125 -4.86 20.49 -15.49
CA GLU A 125 -4.05 20.99 -16.62
C GLU A 125 -4.58 20.46 -17.97
N LEU A 126 -4.96 19.18 -18.03
CA LEU A 126 -5.54 18.56 -19.22
C LEU A 126 -6.92 19.11 -19.58
N ASP A 127 -7.77 19.37 -18.59
CA ASP A 127 -9.09 19.96 -18.79
C ASP A 127 -9.01 21.44 -19.21
N GLU A 128 -8.05 22.19 -18.67
CA GLU A 128 -7.72 23.54 -19.15
C GLU A 128 -7.33 23.51 -20.63
N LEU A 129 -6.39 22.65 -21.03
CA LEU A 129 -5.98 22.49 -22.42
C LEU A 129 -7.13 22.09 -23.35
N ARG A 130 -8.03 21.21 -22.89
CA ARG A 130 -9.25 20.86 -23.62
C ARG A 130 -10.18 22.06 -23.80
N SER A 131 -10.33 22.89 -22.76
CA SER A 131 -11.14 24.10 -22.84
C SER A 131 -10.51 25.15 -23.78
N SER A 132 -9.18 25.21 -23.85
CA SER A 132 -8.44 26.07 -24.77
C SER A 132 -8.59 25.67 -26.24
N LYS A 133 -9.10 24.46 -26.56
CA LYS A 133 -9.50 24.10 -27.94
C LYS A 133 -10.58 25.01 -28.53
N LYS A 134 -11.24 25.85 -27.72
CA LYS A 134 -12.05 26.97 -28.22
C LYS A 134 -11.28 27.90 -29.15
N ILE A 135 -9.96 28.01 -29.01
CA ILE A 135 -9.15 28.81 -29.96
C ILE A 135 -9.14 28.24 -31.38
N LEU A 136 -9.32 26.91 -31.52
CA LEU A 136 -9.50 26.27 -32.83
C LEU A 136 -10.85 26.63 -33.46
N GLN A 137 -11.85 27.00 -32.65
CA GLN A 137 -13.16 27.47 -33.15
C GLN A 137 -13.05 28.89 -33.73
N TYR A 138 -12.16 29.74 -33.22
CA TYR A 138 -11.91 31.07 -33.82
C TYR A 138 -11.18 31.00 -35.17
N MET A 139 -10.49 29.89 -35.47
CA MET A 139 -9.88 29.63 -36.78
C MET A 139 -10.83 28.93 -37.77
N SER A 140 -12.03 28.53 -37.31
CA SER A 140 -13.06 28.00 -38.19
C SER A 140 -13.73 29.19 -38.88
N GLU A 141 -13.73 29.24 -40.22
CA GLU A 141 -14.41 30.30 -40.96
C GLU A 141 -15.88 30.39 -40.51
N PRO A 142 -16.43 31.60 -40.27
CA PRO A 142 -17.84 31.73 -39.94
C PRO A 142 -18.67 31.17 -41.10
N GLU A 143 -19.59 30.24 -40.80
CA GLU A 143 -20.56 29.77 -41.79
C GLU A 143 -21.27 30.99 -42.41
N PRO A 144 -21.42 31.03 -43.75
CA PRO A 144 -21.99 32.19 -44.40
C PRO A 144 -23.42 32.39 -43.91
N THR A 145 -23.66 33.48 -43.19
CA THR A 145 -24.99 33.90 -42.77
C THR A 145 -25.89 34.03 -44.01
N PRO A 146 -27.08 33.40 -44.04
CA PRO A 146 -27.99 33.53 -45.16
C PRO A 146 -28.39 35.00 -45.32
N GLN A 147 -27.95 35.63 -46.41
CA GLN A 147 -28.47 36.95 -46.79
C GLN A 147 -29.91 36.75 -47.26
N TYR A 148 -30.86 37.22 -46.45
CA TYR A 148 -32.25 37.37 -46.87
C TYR A 148 -32.29 38.41 -48.01
N VAL A 149 -32.53 37.95 -49.23
CA VAL A 149 -32.84 38.81 -50.36
C VAL A 149 -34.33 39.13 -50.26
N ASP A 150 -34.69 40.33 -49.79
CA ASP A 150 -36.07 40.80 -49.83
C ASP A 150 -36.45 41.06 -51.29
N GLY A 151 -37.18 40.11 -51.87
CA GLY A 151 -37.66 40.16 -53.24
C GLY A 151 -38.76 41.19 -53.39
N LYS A 152 -38.40 42.43 -53.72
CA LYS A 152 -39.31 43.42 -54.31
C LYS A 152 -38.75 43.93 -55.62
N SER A 153 -39.26 43.38 -56.72
CA SER A 153 -39.62 44.07 -57.98
C SER A 153 -40.35 43.08 -58.89
#